data_AF-A0A650CG27-F1
#
_entry.id   AF-A0A650CG27-F1
#
_cell.length_a   1.000
_cell.length_b   1.000
_cell.length_c   1.000
_cell.angle_alpha   90.00
_cell.angle_beta   90.00
_cell.angle_gamma   90.00
#
_symmetry.space_group_name_H-M   'P 1'
#
loop_
_entity.id
_entity.type
_entity.pdbx_description
1 polymer ?
#
loop_
_entity_poly.entity_id
_entity_poly.type
_entity_poly.pdbx_seq_one_letter_code
_entity_poly.pdbx_strand_id
1 'polypeptide(L)'
;MLEVKKEIMINKSLDLLLSYFMNPRNIMKYIPYFKEIHQINENTFKVTLKWLFSVDFEVIRIFQKSTNEITYLVNRDSIPRIHAQLTHFLASIKQSTKVIIIFKYQGPFEFYVRREAQKFLENLNDKIFEELSELNMIVIKEGVIKDDKFKDVIDLASIESVNSETELVLSDGDTIVRISFNNGKVIRTLGDINLLRKGEIKYLIKKKI
;
A
#
# COMPACT_ATOMS: atom_id res chain seq x y z
N MET A 1 4.40 -22.56 17.93
CA MET A 1 4.29 -21.94 16.59
C MET A 1 2.89 -21.41 16.41
N LEU A 2 2.76 -20.09 16.54
CA LEU A 2 1.57 -19.32 16.27
C LEU A 2 1.28 -19.31 14.76
N GLU A 3 0.01 -19.41 14.37
CA GLU A 3 -0.47 -19.14 13.02
C GLU A 3 -1.72 -18.25 13.08
N VAL A 4 -1.77 -17.23 12.23
CA VAL A 4 -2.96 -16.40 11.97
C VAL A 4 -3.17 -16.32 10.47
N LYS A 5 -4.41 -16.56 10.03
CA LYS A 5 -4.78 -16.60 8.61
C LYS A 5 -5.94 -15.66 8.33
N LYS A 6 -5.88 -14.98 7.18
CA LYS A 6 -6.97 -14.17 6.64
C LYS A 6 -7.15 -14.45 5.15
N GLU A 7 -8.39 -14.52 4.72
CA GLU A 7 -8.74 -14.60 3.29
C GLU A 7 -9.48 -13.32 2.91
N ILE A 8 -9.14 -12.78 1.74
CA ILE A 8 -9.67 -11.53 1.21
C ILE A 8 -10.01 -11.73 -0.26
N MET A 9 -11.15 -11.21 -0.69
CA MET A 9 -11.53 -11.10 -2.10
C MET A 9 -11.34 -9.67 -2.55
N ILE A 10 -10.49 -9.45 -3.55
CA ILE A 10 -10.15 -8.11 -4.05
C ILE A 10 -10.52 -8.03 -5.54
N ASN A 11 -11.33 -7.04 -5.91
CA ASN A 11 -11.74 -6.84 -7.30
C ASN A 11 -10.64 -6.18 -8.15
N LYS A 12 -9.52 -6.88 -8.31
CA LYS A 12 -8.32 -6.46 -9.06
C LYS A 12 -7.69 -7.68 -9.76
N SER A 13 -6.92 -7.42 -10.81
CA SER A 13 -6.19 -8.46 -11.55
C SER A 13 -5.10 -9.10 -10.70
N LEU A 14 -4.82 -10.37 -10.97
CA LEU A 14 -3.78 -11.14 -10.30
C LEU A 14 -2.41 -10.46 -10.42
N ASP A 15 -2.04 -10.00 -11.62
CA ASP A 15 -0.75 -9.37 -11.88
C ASP A 15 -0.55 -8.08 -11.08
N LEU A 16 -1.59 -7.25 -10.98
CA LEU A 16 -1.55 -6.03 -10.18
C LEU A 16 -1.31 -6.37 -8.70
N LEU A 17 -2.08 -7.32 -8.16
CA LEU A 17 -1.91 -7.72 -6.77
C LEU A 17 -0.56 -8.39 -6.51
N LEU A 18 -0.08 -9.24 -7.43
CA LEU A 18 1.26 -9.82 -7.34
C LEU A 18 2.32 -8.72 -7.22
N SER A 19 2.26 -7.70 -8.09
CA SER A 19 3.19 -6.57 -8.03
C SER A 19 3.09 -5.79 -6.70
N TYR A 20 1.86 -5.59 -6.20
CA TYR A 20 1.60 -4.90 -4.94
C TYR A 20 2.18 -5.66 -3.75
N PHE A 21 1.89 -6.96 -3.63
CA PHE A 21 2.33 -7.79 -2.52
C PHE A 21 3.81 -8.19 -2.62
N MET A 22 4.42 -8.13 -3.81
CA MET A 22 5.86 -8.32 -4.01
C MET A 22 6.69 -7.19 -3.42
N ASN A 23 6.12 -5.99 -3.26
CA ASN A 23 6.81 -4.89 -2.58
C ASN A 23 6.52 -4.94 -1.07
N PRO A 24 7.50 -5.32 -0.22
CA PRO A 24 7.26 -5.45 1.21
C PRO A 24 6.83 -4.13 1.88
N ARG A 25 7.17 -2.97 1.31
CA ARG A 25 6.75 -1.66 1.82
C ARG A 25 5.24 -1.51 1.88
N ASN A 26 4.52 -2.16 0.97
CA ASN A 26 3.06 -2.05 0.87
C ASN A 26 2.33 -2.76 2.02
N ILE A 27 2.93 -3.80 2.60
CA ILE A 27 2.29 -4.59 3.66
C ILE A 27 2.96 -4.33 5.01
N MET A 28 4.29 -4.27 5.06
CA MET A 28 5.03 -4.20 6.32
C MET A 28 4.82 -2.90 7.09
N LYS A 29 4.49 -1.80 6.40
CA LYS A 29 4.17 -0.50 7.03
C LYS A 29 2.99 -0.55 8.01
N TYR A 30 2.15 -1.58 7.89
CA TYR A 30 1.00 -1.79 8.74
C TYR A 30 1.26 -2.75 9.89
N ILE A 31 2.43 -3.41 9.91
CA ILE A 31 2.83 -4.24 11.04
C ILE A 31 2.99 -3.33 12.27
N PRO A 32 2.42 -3.68 13.43
CA PRO A 32 2.59 -2.91 14.65
C PRO A 32 4.05 -2.65 14.97
N TYR A 33 4.35 -1.43 15.44
CA TYR A 33 5.70 -0.97 15.76
C TYR A 33 6.67 -0.90 14.57
N PHE A 34 6.19 -1.03 13.33
CA PHE A 34 7.01 -0.78 12.16
C PHE A 34 7.56 0.64 12.18
N LYS A 35 8.87 0.79 11.96
CA LYS A 35 9.52 2.08 11.83
C LYS A 35 10.00 2.33 10.40
N GLU A 36 10.79 1.40 9.86
CA GLU A 36 11.43 1.57 8.56
C GLU A 36 11.81 0.23 7.93
N ILE A 37 11.96 0.26 6.60
CA ILE A 37 12.45 -0.86 5.80
C ILE A 37 13.44 -0.38 4.74
N HIS A 38 14.62 -0.97 4.78
CA HIS A 38 15.70 -0.72 3.84
C HIS A 38 15.95 -1.96 3.01
N GLN A 39 16.01 -1.82 1.70
CA GLN A 39 16.36 -2.92 0.83
C GLN A 39 17.88 -3.13 0.87
N ILE A 40 18.32 -4.36 1.16
CA ILE A 40 19.75 -4.73 1.14
C ILE A 40 20.11 -5.25 -0.26
N ASN A 41 19.27 -6.10 -0.84
CA ASN A 41 19.40 -6.61 -2.21
C ASN A 41 18.00 -6.92 -2.78
N GLU A 42 17.93 -7.56 -3.96
CA GLU A 42 16.65 -7.85 -4.64
C GLU A 42 15.61 -8.52 -3.72
N ASN A 43 16.03 -9.48 -2.88
CA ASN A 43 15.15 -10.31 -2.07
C ASN A 43 15.36 -10.17 -0.56
N THR A 44 16.36 -9.41 -0.11
CA THR A 44 16.67 -9.24 1.32
C THR A 44 16.44 -7.80 1.76
N PHE A 45 15.77 -7.64 2.90
CA PHE A 45 15.38 -6.36 3.48
C PHE A 45 15.78 -6.30 4.94
N LYS A 46 16.15 -5.11 5.41
CA LYS A 46 16.32 -4.78 6.81
C LYS A 46 15.07 -4.08 7.31
N VAL A 47 14.31 -4.72 8.19
CA VAL A 47 13.12 -4.15 8.83
C VAL A 47 13.42 -3.77 10.25
N THR A 48 13.16 -2.52 10.61
CA THR A 48 13.33 -2.02 11.97
C THR A 48 11.98 -1.91 12.66
N LEU A 49 11.83 -2.58 13.79
CA LEU A 49 10.67 -2.43 14.68
C LEU A 49 11.07 -1.58 15.90
N LYS A 50 10.23 -0.61 16.27
CA LYS A 50 10.42 0.26 17.44
C LYS A 50 9.24 0.11 18.38
N TRP A 51 9.34 -0.89 19.25
CA TRP A 51 8.41 -1.07 20.38
C TRP A 51 9.03 -0.45 21.65
N LEU A 52 9.62 -1.25 22.53
CA LEU A 52 10.37 -0.78 23.72
C LEU A 52 11.87 -0.61 23.45
N PHE A 53 12.40 -1.36 22.49
CA PHE A 53 13.77 -1.28 21.98
C PHE A 53 13.71 -1.27 20.45
N SER A 54 14.73 -0.69 19.80
CA SER A 54 14.87 -0.79 18.34
C SER A 54 15.51 -2.12 17.99
N VAL A 55 14.77 -2.97 17.28
CA VAL A 55 15.24 -4.28 16.84
C VAL A 55 15.21 -4.34 15.33
N ASP A 56 16.36 -4.68 14.76
CA ASP A 56 16.53 -4.89 13.33
C ASP A 56 16.36 -6.38 13.00
N PHE A 57 15.55 -6.65 11.99
CA PHE A 57 15.33 -7.98 11.44
C PHE A 57 15.75 -8.01 9.98
N GLU A 58 16.50 -9.04 9.62
CA GLU A 58 16.68 -9.39 8.23
C GLU A 58 15.45 -10.19 7.76
N VAL A 59 14.86 -9.73 6.66
CA VAL A 59 13.69 -10.36 6.03
C VAL A 59 14.07 -10.81 4.63
N ILE A 60 13.87 -12.09 4.34
CA ILE A 60 14.12 -12.69 3.04
C ILE A 60 12.79 -12.92 2.34
N ARG A 61 12.64 -12.42 1.12
CA ARG A 61 11.48 -12.66 0.24
C ARG A 61 11.76 -13.85 -0.67
N ILE A 62 10.79 -14.74 -0.77
CA ILE A 62 10.79 -15.90 -1.67
C ILE A 62 9.51 -15.83 -2.50
N PHE A 63 9.63 -15.92 -3.82
CA PHE A 63 8.48 -15.95 -4.73
C PHE A 63 8.44 -17.26 -5.51
N GLN A 64 7.34 -18.00 -5.38
CA GLN A 64 7.10 -19.22 -6.13
C GLN A 64 6.08 -18.96 -7.24
N LYS A 65 6.57 -18.88 -8.48
CA LYS A 65 5.76 -18.50 -9.64
C LYS A 65 4.67 -19.52 -10.00
N SER A 66 4.90 -20.81 -9.75
CA SER A 66 3.92 -21.87 -10.05
C SER A 66 2.66 -21.79 -9.19
N THR A 67 2.79 -21.28 -7.97
CA THR A 67 1.71 -21.20 -6.98
C THR A 67 1.27 -19.77 -6.69
N ASN A 68 1.93 -18.77 -7.30
CA ASN A 68 1.73 -17.35 -7.00
C ASN A 68 1.85 -17.06 -5.49
N GLU A 69 2.84 -17.70 -4.86
CA GLU A 69 3.10 -17.59 -3.43
C GLU A 69 4.27 -16.62 -3.18
N ILE A 70 4.04 -15.62 -2.33
CA ILE A 70 5.05 -14.66 -1.88
C ILE A 70 5.25 -14.86 -0.38
N THR A 71 6.44 -15.30 0.02
CA THR A 71 6.79 -15.56 1.41
C THR A 71 7.89 -14.62 1.89
N TYR A 72 7.65 -13.93 3.00
CA TYR A 72 8.64 -13.12 3.71
C TYR A 72 9.05 -13.85 4.99
N LEU A 73 10.33 -14.16 5.12
CA LEU A 73 10.89 -14.97 6.20
C LEU A 73 11.84 -14.14 7.05
N VAL A 74 11.65 -14.21 8.37
CA VAL A 74 12.63 -13.75 9.37
C VAL A 74 13.17 -14.97 10.07
N ASN A 75 14.49 -15.14 10.01
CA ASN A 75 15.17 -16.18 10.77
C ASN A 75 16.27 -15.55 11.63
N ARG A 76 16.13 -15.65 12.96
CA ARG A 76 17.12 -15.18 13.92
C ARG A 76 17.39 -16.25 14.96
N ASP A 77 18.57 -16.85 14.88
CA ASP A 77 19.00 -17.90 15.82
C ASP A 77 19.70 -17.36 17.08
N SER A 78 20.01 -16.05 17.10
CA SER A 78 20.55 -15.36 18.28
C SER A 78 19.45 -15.04 19.29
N ILE A 79 19.81 -14.87 20.57
CA ILE A 79 18.83 -14.60 21.62
C ILE A 79 18.24 -13.17 21.45
N PRO A 80 16.91 -13.00 21.53
CA PRO A 80 15.90 -14.06 21.58
C PRO A 80 15.70 -14.71 20.20
N ARG A 81 15.61 -16.05 20.18
CA ARG A 81 15.37 -16.81 18.95
C ARG A 81 13.99 -16.48 18.39
N ILE A 82 13.94 -16.09 17.13
CA ILE A 82 12.72 -15.68 16.44
C ILE A 82 12.70 -16.31 15.04
N HIS A 83 11.63 -17.02 14.75
CA HIS A 83 11.27 -17.44 13.40
C HIS A 83 9.90 -16.84 13.07
N ALA A 84 9.82 -16.06 12.01
CA ALA A 84 8.56 -15.49 11.54
C ALA A 84 8.41 -15.65 10.04
N GLN A 85 7.19 -15.86 9.59
CA GLN A 85 6.86 -16.04 8.18
C GLN A 85 5.56 -15.30 7.87
N LEU A 86 5.56 -14.48 6.82
CA LEU A 86 4.36 -13.87 6.25
C LEU A 86 4.22 -14.33 4.81
N THR A 87 3.22 -15.15 4.55
CA THR A 87 2.96 -15.74 3.23
C THR A 87 1.68 -15.17 2.64
N HIS A 88 1.73 -14.86 1.35
CA HIS A 88 0.60 -14.44 0.54
C HIS A 88 0.41 -15.45 -0.58
N PHE A 89 -0.77 -16.06 -0.68
CA PHE A 89 -1.19 -16.85 -1.83
C PHE A 89 -2.21 -16.07 -2.63
N LEU A 90 -2.00 -15.94 -3.94
CA LEU A 90 -2.88 -15.19 -4.82
C LEU A 90 -3.45 -16.11 -5.91
N ALA A 91 -4.77 -16.13 -6.03
CA ALA A 91 -5.46 -16.93 -7.05
C ALA A 91 -6.53 -16.09 -7.75
N SER A 92 -6.52 -16.10 -9.07
CA SER A 92 -7.58 -15.47 -9.86
C SER A 92 -8.89 -16.27 -9.73
N ILE A 93 -9.98 -15.58 -9.43
CA ILE A 93 -11.35 -16.13 -9.35
C ILE A 93 -12.28 -15.20 -10.13
N LYS A 94 -12.61 -15.58 -11.37
CA LYS A 94 -13.41 -14.78 -12.31
C LYS A 94 -12.77 -13.40 -12.58
N GLN A 95 -13.43 -12.31 -12.17
CA GLN A 95 -12.96 -10.92 -12.32
C GLN A 95 -12.24 -10.39 -11.08
N SER A 96 -12.08 -11.23 -10.05
CA SER A 96 -11.49 -10.85 -8.77
C SER A 96 -10.31 -11.75 -8.45
N THR A 97 -9.46 -11.34 -7.52
CA THR A 97 -8.35 -12.15 -7.02
C THR A 97 -8.58 -12.46 -5.55
N LYS A 98 -8.49 -13.74 -5.20
CA LYS A 98 -8.44 -14.20 -3.82
C LYS A 98 -7.02 -14.06 -3.31
N VAL A 99 -6.86 -13.39 -2.17
CA VAL A 99 -5.60 -13.27 -1.45
C VAL A 99 -5.74 -13.98 -0.11
N ILE A 100 -4.89 -14.97 0.15
CA ILE A 100 -4.79 -15.65 1.44
C ILE A 100 -3.49 -15.21 2.09
N ILE A 101 -3.59 -14.60 3.26
CA ILE A 101 -2.46 -14.10 4.03
C ILE A 101 -2.32 -14.98 5.27
N ILE A 102 -1.14 -15.56 5.45
CA ILE A 102 -0.81 -16.45 6.57
C ILE A 102 0.42 -15.89 7.26
N PHE A 103 0.27 -15.56 8.53
CA PHE A 103 1.37 -15.16 9.38
C PHE A 103 1.67 -16.28 10.38
N LYS A 104 2.92 -16.75 10.41
CA LYS A 104 3.43 -17.70 11.39
C LYS A 104 4.53 -17.07 12.21
N TYR A 105 4.58 -17.40 13.50
CA TYR A 105 5.62 -16.91 14.40
C TYR A 105 5.97 -17.96 15.46
N GLN A 106 7.24 -18.02 15.80
CA GLN A 106 7.77 -18.80 16.90
C GLN A 106 8.88 -17.99 17.57
N GLY A 107 8.73 -17.74 18.86
CA GLY A 107 9.63 -16.90 19.62
C GLY A 107 9.02 -16.43 20.94
N PRO A 108 9.64 -15.49 21.65
CA PRO A 108 9.07 -14.94 22.88
C PRO A 108 7.76 -14.20 22.59
N PHE A 109 6.91 -14.07 23.63
CA PHE A 109 5.69 -13.27 23.60
C PHE A 109 4.64 -13.71 22.55
N GLU A 110 4.57 -15.00 22.19
CA GLU A 110 3.64 -15.51 21.16
C GLU A 110 2.18 -15.05 21.39
N PHE A 111 1.73 -14.97 22.65
CA PHE A 111 0.38 -14.47 22.98
C PHE A 111 0.15 -13.03 22.51
N TYR A 112 1.10 -12.13 22.77
CA TYR A 112 1.00 -10.73 22.36
C TYR A 112 1.10 -10.61 20.84
N VAL A 113 2.04 -11.33 20.23
CA VAL A 113 2.20 -11.36 18.78
C VAL A 113 0.93 -11.86 18.09
N ARG A 114 0.25 -12.89 18.63
CA ARG A 114 -1.04 -13.39 18.14
C ARG A 114 -2.08 -12.29 18.09
N ARG A 115 -2.27 -11.60 19.21
CA ARG A 115 -3.30 -10.57 19.35
C ARG A 115 -3.06 -9.41 18.39
N GLU A 116 -1.82 -8.96 18.28
CA GLU A 116 -1.47 -7.84 17.39
C GLU A 116 -1.54 -8.25 15.91
N ALA A 117 -1.15 -9.48 15.56
CA ALA A 117 -1.30 -10.01 14.20
C ALA A 117 -2.78 -10.18 13.78
N GLN A 118 -3.65 -10.63 14.69
CA GLN A 118 -5.09 -10.72 14.44
C GLN A 118 -5.69 -9.35 14.16
N LYS A 119 -5.45 -8.37 15.04
CA LYS A 119 -5.90 -6.98 14.83
C LYS A 119 -5.37 -6.40 13.52
N PHE A 120 -4.11 -6.67 13.20
CA PHE A 120 -3.51 -6.24 11.94
C PHE A 120 -4.28 -6.81 10.75
N LEU A 121 -4.48 -8.14 10.70
CA LEU A 121 -5.16 -8.81 9.58
C LEU A 121 -6.65 -8.48 9.47
N GLU A 122 -7.31 -8.15 10.59
CA GLU A 122 -8.69 -7.66 10.60
C GLU A 122 -8.80 -6.29 9.90
N ASN A 123 -7.90 -5.36 10.22
CA ASN A 123 -7.90 -4.01 9.66
C ASN A 123 -7.20 -3.90 8.28
N LEU A 124 -6.50 -4.95 7.85
CA LEU A 124 -5.72 -4.94 6.62
C LEU A 124 -6.59 -4.75 5.37
N ASN A 125 -7.81 -5.29 5.41
CA ASN A 125 -8.72 -5.23 4.27
C ASN A 125 -9.03 -3.79 3.86
N ASP A 126 -9.48 -2.97 4.80
CA ASP A 126 -9.89 -1.59 4.54
C ASP A 126 -8.72 -0.74 4.04
N LYS A 127 -7.53 -0.93 4.63
CA LYS A 127 -6.31 -0.21 4.24
C LYS A 127 -5.82 -0.58 2.84
N ILE A 128 -5.83 -1.88 2.50
CA ILE A 128 -5.46 -2.34 1.16
C ILE A 128 -6.49 -1.85 0.14
N PHE A 129 -7.78 -1.87 0.47
CA PHE A 129 -8.81 -1.35 -0.43
C PHE A 129 -8.63 0.14 -0.73
N GLU A 130 -8.31 0.96 0.28
CA GLU A 130 -7.98 2.38 0.07
C GLU A 130 -6.78 2.53 -0.88
N GLU A 131 -5.65 1.85 -0.64
CA GLU A 131 -4.47 2.02 -1.49
C GLU A 131 -4.63 1.45 -2.90
N LEU A 132 -5.29 0.31 -3.04
CA LEU A 132 -5.56 -0.28 -4.36
C LEU A 132 -6.60 0.50 -5.16
N SER A 133 -7.43 1.33 -4.51
CA SER A 133 -8.29 2.27 -5.22
C SER A 133 -7.46 3.33 -5.95
N GLU A 134 -6.32 3.76 -5.37
CA GLU A 134 -5.39 4.73 -5.97
C GLU A 134 -4.55 4.13 -7.12
N LEU A 135 -4.28 2.82 -7.08
CA LEU A 135 -3.42 2.11 -8.06
C LEU A 135 -4.11 1.79 -9.39
N ASN A 136 -5.43 1.94 -9.52
CA ASN A 136 -6.14 1.73 -10.78
C ASN A 136 -6.20 2.96 -11.67
N MET A 137 -5.51 4.04 -11.29
CA MET A 137 -5.59 5.28 -12.04
C MET A 137 -4.34 5.48 -12.89
N ILE A 138 -4.52 5.58 -14.20
CA ILE A 138 -3.46 5.95 -15.14
C ILE A 138 -3.31 7.45 -15.18
N VAL A 139 -2.08 7.95 -15.16
CA VAL A 139 -1.82 9.37 -15.44
C VAL A 139 -2.20 9.61 -16.90
N ILE A 140 -3.22 10.43 -17.11
CA ILE A 140 -3.68 10.84 -18.45
C ILE A 140 -3.15 12.22 -18.82
N LYS A 141 -2.76 13.02 -17.82
CA LYS A 141 -2.16 14.33 -18.04
C LYS A 141 -1.31 14.74 -16.86
N GLU A 142 -0.21 15.41 -17.14
CA GLU A 142 0.66 16.00 -16.14
C GLU A 142 1.19 17.36 -16.62
N GLY A 143 1.64 18.19 -15.69
CA GLY A 143 2.30 19.44 -16.03
C GLY A 143 2.51 20.35 -14.84
N VAL A 144 2.89 21.58 -15.14
CA VAL A 144 3.10 22.65 -14.17
C VAL A 144 2.18 23.81 -14.52
N ILE A 145 1.48 24.34 -13.52
CA ILE A 145 0.63 25.51 -13.65
C ILE A 145 1.09 26.61 -12.70
N LYS A 146 0.76 27.84 -13.05
CA LYS A 146 0.79 28.96 -12.12
C LYS A 146 -0.50 28.97 -11.29
N ASP A 147 -0.43 29.57 -10.11
CA ASP A 147 -1.54 29.67 -9.14
C ASP A 147 -2.84 30.21 -9.77
N ASP A 148 -2.76 31.16 -10.71
CA ASP A 148 -3.92 31.74 -11.41
C ASP A 148 -4.63 30.76 -12.37
N LYS A 149 -4.05 29.58 -12.60
CA LYS A 149 -4.52 28.56 -13.54
C LYS A 149 -5.09 27.30 -12.87
N PHE A 150 -5.30 27.32 -11.56
CA PHE A 150 -5.90 26.20 -10.83
C PHE A 150 -7.25 25.77 -11.37
N LYS A 151 -8.10 26.74 -11.67
CA LYS A 151 -9.46 26.49 -12.15
C LYS A 151 -9.45 25.68 -13.45
N ASP A 152 -8.55 26.01 -14.37
CA ASP A 152 -8.45 25.34 -15.67
C ASP A 152 -8.15 23.84 -15.52
N VAL A 153 -7.34 23.45 -14.53
CA VAL A 153 -6.99 22.04 -14.26
C VAL A 153 -8.10 21.31 -13.50
N ILE A 154 -8.79 21.98 -12.58
CA ILE A 154 -9.96 21.43 -11.89
C ILE A 154 -11.09 21.16 -12.89
N ASP A 155 -11.38 22.11 -13.78
CA ASP A 155 -12.39 21.98 -14.81
C ASP A 155 -12.04 20.81 -15.76
N LEU A 156 -10.77 20.68 -16.13
CA LEU A 156 -10.28 19.57 -16.94
C LEU A 156 -10.46 18.21 -16.25
N ALA A 157 -10.07 18.08 -14.98
CA ALA A 157 -10.24 16.84 -14.22
C ALA A 157 -11.72 16.48 -14.04
N SER A 158 -12.59 17.50 -13.87
CA SER A 158 -14.03 17.31 -13.82
C SER A 158 -14.61 16.78 -15.13
N ILE A 159 -14.21 17.33 -16.27
CA ILE A 159 -14.62 16.86 -17.61
C ILE A 159 -14.17 15.41 -17.82
N GLU A 160 -12.93 15.09 -17.48
CA GLU A 160 -12.40 13.73 -17.61
C GLU A 160 -13.18 12.71 -16.75
N SER A 161 -13.73 13.18 -15.63
CA SER A 161 -14.46 12.36 -14.67
C SER A 161 -15.86 11.91 -15.10
N VAL A 162 -16.38 12.44 -16.21
CA VAL A 162 -17.75 12.15 -16.69
C VAL A 162 -17.94 10.65 -16.97
N ASN A 163 -16.92 10.00 -17.54
CA ASN A 163 -16.99 8.60 -17.99
C ASN A 163 -16.21 7.62 -17.11
N SER A 164 -15.37 8.11 -16.19
CA SER A 164 -14.65 7.28 -15.23
C SER A 164 -14.13 8.13 -14.08
N GLU A 165 -14.06 7.56 -12.88
CA GLU A 165 -13.52 8.23 -11.70
C GLU A 165 -12.12 8.78 -11.99
N THR A 166 -11.89 10.04 -11.63
CA THR A 166 -10.67 10.78 -11.95
C THR A 166 -10.13 11.46 -10.71
N GLU A 167 -8.82 11.39 -10.48
CA GLU A 167 -8.13 12.07 -9.39
C GLU A 167 -7.22 13.17 -9.94
N LEU A 168 -7.36 14.38 -9.41
CA LEU A 168 -6.40 15.46 -9.57
C LEU A 168 -5.48 15.50 -8.34
N VAL A 169 -4.18 15.41 -8.57
CA VAL A 169 -3.14 15.63 -7.55
C VAL A 169 -2.46 16.95 -7.85
N LEU A 170 -2.28 17.79 -6.83
CA LEU A 170 -1.62 19.09 -6.89
C LEU A 170 -0.48 19.11 -5.87
N SER A 171 0.68 19.64 -6.24
CA SER A 171 1.82 19.76 -5.32
C SER A 171 2.74 20.93 -5.64
N ASP A 172 3.20 21.62 -4.61
CA ASP A 172 4.25 22.65 -4.65
C ASP A 172 5.61 22.11 -4.14
N GLY A 173 5.71 20.81 -3.87
CA GLY A 173 6.89 20.14 -3.30
C GLY A 173 6.82 19.90 -1.79
N ASP A 174 6.15 20.77 -1.04
CA ASP A 174 6.01 20.66 0.43
C ASP A 174 4.61 20.17 0.82
N THR A 175 3.59 20.61 0.08
CA THR A 175 2.18 20.31 0.26
C THR A 175 1.68 19.46 -0.91
N ILE A 176 0.78 18.52 -0.61
CA ILE A 176 0.06 17.73 -1.61
C ILE A 176 -1.43 17.82 -1.33
N VAL A 177 -2.20 18.13 -2.37
CA VAL A 177 -3.67 18.11 -2.34
C VAL A 177 -4.17 17.12 -3.38
N ARG A 178 -5.17 16.32 -3.02
CA ARG A 178 -5.82 15.38 -3.93
C ARG A 178 -7.31 15.65 -3.98
N ILE A 179 -7.88 15.67 -5.18
CA ILE A 179 -9.30 15.90 -5.42
C ILE A 179 -9.81 14.78 -6.32
N SER A 180 -10.73 13.98 -5.81
CA SER A 180 -11.37 12.90 -6.57
C SER A 180 -12.69 13.39 -7.14
N PHE A 181 -12.92 13.07 -8.41
CA PHE A 181 -14.09 13.42 -9.19
C PHE A 181 -14.80 12.17 -9.71
N ASN A 182 -16.13 12.22 -9.75
CA ASN A 182 -16.96 11.22 -10.43
C ASN A 182 -18.19 11.91 -11.04
N ASN A 183 -18.48 11.61 -12.30
CA ASN A 183 -19.60 12.18 -13.04
C ASN A 183 -19.63 13.72 -13.01
N GLY A 184 -18.46 14.35 -13.18
CA GLY A 184 -18.29 15.81 -13.18
C GLY A 184 -18.40 16.49 -11.82
N LYS A 185 -18.41 15.72 -10.71
CA LYS A 185 -18.55 16.25 -9.36
C LYS A 185 -17.40 15.83 -8.46
N VAL A 186 -16.98 16.73 -7.58
CA VAL A 186 -16.03 16.40 -6.50
C VAL A 186 -16.72 15.44 -5.53
N ILE A 187 -16.09 14.30 -5.28
CA ILE A 187 -16.56 13.29 -4.31
C ILE A 187 -15.67 13.20 -3.08
N ARG A 188 -14.40 13.62 -3.18
CA ARG A 188 -13.45 13.60 -2.07
C ARG A 188 -12.36 14.65 -2.28
N THR A 189 -11.94 15.29 -1.19
CA THR A 189 -10.76 16.15 -1.15
C THR A 189 -9.88 15.73 0.03
N LEU A 190 -8.58 15.57 -0.23
CA LEU A 190 -7.55 15.31 0.79
C LEU A 190 -6.51 16.42 0.73
N GLY A 191 -6.24 17.04 1.88
CA GLY A 191 -5.42 18.25 1.98
C GLY A 191 -6.24 19.53 1.82
N ASP A 192 -5.58 20.66 1.99
CA ASP A 192 -6.19 21.99 1.88
C ASP A 192 -5.50 22.77 0.74
N ILE A 193 -6.28 23.14 -0.27
CA ILE A 193 -5.81 23.93 -1.43
C ILE A 193 -5.16 25.24 -0.98
N ASN A 194 -5.65 25.85 0.11
CA ASN A 194 -5.14 27.13 0.59
C ASN A 194 -3.72 27.03 1.16
N LEU A 195 -3.23 25.81 1.42
CA LEU A 195 -1.88 25.55 1.91
C LEU A 195 -0.86 25.32 0.78
N LEU A 196 -1.31 25.27 -0.49
CA LEU A 196 -0.41 25.25 -1.63
C LEU A 196 0.22 26.64 -1.76
N ARG A 197 1.54 26.70 -1.68
CA ARG A 197 2.30 27.96 -1.76
C ARG A 197 2.20 28.55 -3.15
N LYS A 198 2.09 29.88 -3.20
CA LYS A 198 1.99 30.64 -4.44
C LYS A 198 3.27 30.48 -5.27
N GLY A 199 3.12 29.99 -6.50
CA GLY A 199 4.24 29.75 -7.40
C GLY A 199 3.88 28.76 -8.51
N GLU A 200 4.84 27.90 -8.84
CA GLU A 200 4.66 26.79 -9.78
C GLU A 200 4.13 25.55 -9.06
N ILE A 201 3.00 25.04 -9.54
CA ILE A 201 2.30 23.93 -8.91
C ILE A 201 2.24 22.80 -9.93
N LYS A 202 2.81 21.67 -9.54
CA LYS A 202 2.77 20.44 -10.33
C LYS A 202 1.39 19.83 -10.20
N TYR A 203 0.85 19.35 -11.30
CA TYR A 203 -0.41 18.63 -11.31
C TYR A 203 -0.28 17.28 -12.01
N LEU A 204 -1.09 16.32 -11.55
CA LEU A 204 -1.31 15.03 -12.19
C LEU A 204 -2.81 14.79 -12.26
N ILE A 205 -3.34 14.48 -13.44
CA ILE A 205 -4.68 13.95 -13.61
C ILE A 205 -4.56 12.46 -13.86
N LYS A 206 -5.15 11.68 -12.97
CA LYS A 206 -5.20 10.24 -13.07
C LYS A 206 -6.63 9.78 -13.31
N LYS A 207 -6.83 8.81 -14.19
CA LYS A 207 -8.15 8.29 -14.53
C LYS A 207 -8.23 6.80 -14.25
N LYS A 208 -9.28 6.38 -13.56
CA LYS A 208 -9.54 4.97 -13.26
C LYS A 208 -9.79 4.20 -14.56
N ILE A 209 -9.06 3.10 -14.75
CA ILE A 209 -9.34 2.13 -15.83
C ILE A 209 -10.51 1.25 -15.40
#